data_AF-A0A1H0T837-F1
#
_entry.id   AF-A0A1H0T837-F1
#
_cell.length_a   1.000
_cell.length_b   1.000
_cell.length_c   1.000
_cell.angle_alpha   90.00
_cell.angle_beta   90.00
_cell.angle_gamma   90.00
#
_symmetry.space_group_name_H-M   'P 1'
#
loop_
_entity.id
_entity.type
_entity.pdbx_description
1 polymer ?
#
loop_
_entity_poly.entity_id
_entity_poly.type
_entity_poly.pdbx_seq_one_letter_code
_entity_poly.pdbx_strand_id
1 'polypeptide(L)'
;MRSPTIDPETIVLGTLMQATPTEARPTLTRLHYRDFTNPNARLTFDLMAALVTGDVPSLDPATLLGFAERVGAFTDTNHANLLTRWVFNAFTVAVPLVALDFHVARLIETGYRRTVAELGTALVQAATRPVLADLDTFTAHVAAELAAHRARIDDQAPTLRIAQDGRAA
;
A
#
# COMPACT_ATOMS: atom_id res chain seq x y z
N MET A 1 1.21 16.02 -22.77
CA MET A 1 1.39 14.55 -22.84
C MET A 1 1.85 14.07 -21.48
N ARG A 2 1.01 13.34 -20.73
CA ARG A 2 1.47 12.68 -19.50
C ARG A 2 2.36 11.53 -19.95
N SER A 3 3.64 11.56 -19.61
CA SER A 3 4.51 10.37 -19.73
C SER A 3 3.78 9.20 -19.08
N PRO A 4 3.84 7.96 -19.61
CA PRO A 4 3.33 6.79 -18.93
C PRO A 4 4.18 6.57 -17.67
N THR A 5 3.90 7.36 -16.63
CA THR A 5 4.47 7.19 -15.30
C THR A 5 3.96 5.84 -14.84
N ILE A 6 4.86 4.87 -14.81
CA ILE A 6 4.57 3.54 -14.33
C ILE A 6 3.91 3.67 -12.95
N ASP A 7 2.81 2.95 -12.77
CA ASP A 7 2.02 2.96 -11.55
C ASP A 7 2.87 2.55 -10.33
N PRO A 8 2.96 3.38 -9.28
CA PRO A 8 3.79 3.08 -8.10
C PRO A 8 3.34 1.81 -7.36
N GLU A 9 2.05 1.44 -7.40
CA GLU A 9 1.56 0.21 -6.77
C GLU A 9 2.19 -1.03 -7.42
N THR A 10 2.21 -1.02 -8.75
CA THR A 10 2.82 -2.05 -9.58
C THR A 10 4.34 -2.16 -9.33
N ILE A 11 5.06 -1.03 -9.25
CA ILE A 11 6.50 -1.01 -8.95
C ILE A 11 6.79 -1.57 -7.55
N VAL A 12 6.07 -1.09 -6.53
CA VAL A 12 6.32 -1.46 -5.13
C VAL A 12 6.11 -2.96 -4.95
N LEU A 13 4.94 -3.47 -5.34
CA LEU A 13 4.62 -4.88 -5.15
C LEU A 13 5.47 -5.78 -6.06
N GLY A 14 5.72 -5.38 -7.31
CA GLY A 14 6.62 -6.10 -8.20
C GLY A 14 8.05 -6.24 -7.65
N THR A 15 8.57 -5.16 -7.05
CA THR A 15 9.89 -5.16 -6.41
C THR A 15 9.91 -6.05 -5.17
N LEU A 16 8.87 -5.98 -4.33
CA LEU A 16 8.77 -6.81 -3.13
C LEU A 16 8.64 -8.31 -3.45
N MET A 17 8.04 -8.69 -4.59
CA MET A 17 7.99 -10.08 -5.04
C MET A 17 9.36 -10.65 -5.42
N GLN A 18 10.34 -9.80 -5.73
CA GLN A 18 11.72 -10.20 -6.02
C GLN A 18 12.61 -10.22 -4.76
N ALA A 19 12.13 -9.66 -3.65
CA ALA A 19 12.84 -9.63 -2.39
C ALA A 19 12.61 -10.92 -1.59
N THR A 20 13.55 -11.23 -0.70
CA THR A 20 13.30 -12.26 0.32
C THR A 20 12.22 -11.78 1.31
N PRO A 21 11.46 -12.69 1.95
CA PRO A 21 10.50 -12.32 3.00
C PRO A 21 11.10 -11.45 4.11
N THR A 22 12.37 -11.68 4.47
CA THR A 22 13.11 -10.89 5.46
C THR A 22 13.33 -9.46 5.00
N GLU A 23 13.71 -9.25 3.74
CA GLU A 23 13.91 -7.92 3.14
C GLU A 23 12.59 -7.18 2.93
N ALA A 24 11.51 -7.89 2.59
CA ALA A 24 10.20 -7.30 2.34
C ALA A 24 9.45 -6.88 3.61
N ARG A 25 9.71 -7.56 4.75
CA ARG A 25 8.96 -7.40 6.00
C ARG A 25 8.91 -5.95 6.52
N PRO A 26 10.02 -5.18 6.57
CA PRO A 26 9.97 -3.78 7.02
C PRO A 26 9.04 -2.93 6.15
N THR A 27 9.11 -3.09 4.83
CA THR A 27 8.28 -2.34 3.88
C THR A 27 6.81 -2.73 4.00
N LEU A 28 6.51 -4.02 4.07
CA LEU A 28 5.13 -4.51 4.22
C LEU A 28 4.50 -4.05 5.54
N THR A 29 5.28 -4.00 6.64
CA THR A 29 4.82 -3.49 7.94
C THR A 29 4.49 -1.99 7.89
N ARG A 30 5.21 -1.23 7.06
CA ARG A 30 5.03 0.22 6.92
C ARG A 30 3.83 0.58 6.02
N LEU A 31 3.52 -0.27 5.05
CA LEU A 31 2.39 -0.08 4.15
C LEU A 31 1.08 -0.54 4.81
N HIS A 32 -0.03 0.00 4.31
CA HIS A 32 -1.37 -0.40 4.71
C HIS A 32 -2.20 -0.68 3.46
N TYR A 33 -3.17 -1.61 3.52
CA TYR A 33 -3.98 -1.98 2.36
C TYR A 33 -4.72 -0.75 1.76
N ARG A 34 -5.09 0.23 2.60
CA ARG A 34 -5.70 1.50 2.17
C ARG A 34 -4.76 2.43 1.43
N ASP A 35 -3.47 2.13 1.29
CA ASP A 35 -2.56 2.92 0.46
C ASP A 35 -2.78 2.63 -1.04
N PHE A 36 -3.31 1.44 -1.37
CA PHE A 36 -3.51 0.99 -2.75
C PHE A 36 -4.91 1.37 -3.28
N THR A 37 -4.95 1.96 -4.48
CA THR A 37 -6.16 2.23 -5.26
C THR A 37 -6.66 0.98 -5.98
N ASN A 38 -5.75 0.17 -6.52
CA ASN A 38 -6.08 -0.97 -7.36
C ASN A 38 -6.50 -2.16 -6.48
N PRO A 39 -7.69 -2.76 -6.71
CA PRO A 39 -8.13 -3.92 -5.94
C PRO A 39 -7.18 -5.13 -6.05
N ASN A 40 -6.54 -5.33 -7.21
CA ASN A 40 -5.56 -6.41 -7.38
C ASN A 40 -4.27 -6.15 -6.59
N ALA A 41 -3.85 -4.88 -6.50
CA ALA A 41 -2.72 -4.49 -5.68
C ALA A 41 -3.00 -4.69 -4.19
N ARG A 42 -4.20 -4.30 -3.72
CA ARG A 42 -4.66 -4.57 -2.34
C ARG A 42 -4.62 -6.05 -2.00
N LEU A 43 -5.25 -6.88 -2.83
CA LEU A 43 -5.28 -8.32 -2.61
C LEU A 43 -3.85 -8.91 -2.62
N THR A 44 -3.01 -8.47 -3.54
CA THR A 44 -1.61 -8.93 -3.59
C THR A 44 -0.83 -8.52 -2.35
N PHE A 45 -0.99 -7.28 -1.88
CA PHE A 45 -0.41 -6.82 -0.62
C PHE A 45 -0.84 -7.69 0.56
N ASP A 46 -2.14 -7.96 0.70
CA ASP A 46 -2.68 -8.78 1.78
C ASP A 46 -2.12 -10.22 1.73
N LEU A 47 -2.00 -10.80 0.53
CA LEU A 47 -1.40 -12.12 0.32
C LEU A 47 0.09 -12.12 0.71
N MET A 48 0.86 -11.12 0.29
CA MET A 48 2.28 -10.99 0.65
C MET A 48 2.47 -10.83 2.16
N ALA A 49 1.65 -9.99 2.80
CA ALA A 49 1.67 -9.82 4.24
C ALA A 49 1.38 -11.15 4.96
N ALA A 50 0.37 -11.90 4.52
CA ALA A 50 0.04 -13.20 5.08
C ALA A 50 1.17 -14.24 4.90
N LEU A 51 1.82 -14.27 3.73
CA LEU A 51 2.97 -15.15 3.48
C LEU A 51 4.16 -14.82 4.38
N VAL A 52 4.47 -13.53 4.58
CA VAL A 52 5.54 -13.08 5.47
C VAL A 52 5.22 -13.39 6.94
N THR A 53 3.95 -13.26 7.36
CA THR A 53 3.51 -13.67 8.71
C THR A 53 3.58 -15.18 8.88
N GLY A 54 3.31 -15.95 7.83
CA GLY A 54 3.42 -17.41 7.82
C GLY A 54 4.84 -17.95 7.57
N ASP A 55 5.85 -17.08 7.55
CA ASP A 55 7.27 -17.41 7.28
C ASP A 55 7.49 -18.26 6.03
N VAL A 56 6.69 -18.01 4.98
CA VAL A 56 6.87 -18.67 3.68
C VAL A 56 8.13 -18.11 3.01
N PRO A 57 9.03 -18.96 2.47
CA PRO A 57 10.37 -18.54 2.07
C PRO A 57 10.43 -17.70 0.77
N SER A 58 9.33 -17.58 0.03
CA SER A 58 9.27 -16.86 -1.25
C SER A 58 8.02 -16.01 -1.37
N LEU A 59 8.16 -14.88 -2.05
CA LEU A 59 7.07 -13.97 -2.43
C LEU A 59 6.90 -13.90 -3.96
N ASP A 60 7.47 -14.86 -4.70
CA ASP A 60 7.35 -14.91 -6.15
C ASP A 60 5.89 -15.09 -6.61
N PRO A 61 5.56 -14.73 -7.86
CA PRO A 61 4.21 -14.86 -8.41
C PRO A 61 3.57 -16.24 -8.26
N ALA A 62 4.32 -17.33 -8.45
CA ALA A 62 3.77 -18.67 -8.38
C ALA A 62 3.42 -19.04 -6.93
N THR A 63 4.28 -18.68 -5.98
CA THR A 63 4.03 -18.87 -4.54
C THR A 63 2.81 -18.06 -4.09
N LEU A 64 2.70 -16.80 -4.52
CA LEU A 64 1.56 -15.94 -4.23
C LEU A 64 0.24 -16.48 -4.77
N LEU A 65 0.20 -16.85 -6.06
CA LEU A 65 -1.03 -17.32 -6.70
C LEU A 65 -1.45 -18.70 -6.18
N GLY A 66 -0.49 -19.60 -5.92
CA GLY A 66 -0.77 -20.89 -5.28
C GLY A 66 -1.24 -20.75 -3.83
N PHE A 67 -0.83 -19.69 -3.12
CA PHE A 67 -1.39 -19.37 -1.80
C PHE A 67 -2.81 -18.79 -1.93
N ALA A 68 -3.04 -17.87 -2.86
CA ALA A 68 -4.35 -17.29 -3.15
C ALA A 68 -5.40 -18.36 -3.47
N GLU A 69 -5.03 -19.36 -4.27
CA GLU A 69 -5.89 -20.51 -4.57
C GLU A 69 -6.24 -21.30 -3.31
N ARG A 70 -5.23 -21.64 -2.49
CA ARG A 70 -5.41 -22.42 -1.26
C ARG A 70 -6.33 -21.76 -0.24
N VAL A 71 -6.30 -20.42 -0.15
CA VAL A 71 -7.16 -19.68 0.78
C VAL A 71 -8.52 -19.30 0.18
N GLY A 72 -8.81 -19.72 -1.05
CA GLY A 72 -10.08 -19.42 -1.73
C GLY A 72 -10.25 -17.94 -2.06
N ALA A 73 -9.15 -17.22 -2.33
CA ALA A 73 -9.20 -15.79 -2.67
C ALA A 73 -9.87 -15.51 -4.03
N PHE A 74 -10.04 -16.55 -4.87
CA PHE A 74 -10.69 -16.44 -6.17
C PHE A 74 -12.19 -16.70 -6.07
N THR A 75 -13.00 -15.67 -6.29
CA THR A 75 -14.46 -15.81 -6.38
C THR A 75 -14.89 -16.54 -7.65
N ASP A 76 -14.17 -16.32 -8.76
CA ASP A 76 -14.40 -16.96 -10.05
C ASP A 76 -13.13 -16.99 -10.92
N THR A 77 -13.21 -17.68 -12.06
CA THR A 77 -12.11 -17.83 -13.02
C THR A 77 -11.66 -16.51 -13.64
N ASN A 78 -12.57 -15.54 -13.80
CA ASN A 78 -12.22 -14.25 -14.40
C ASN A 78 -11.36 -13.43 -13.42
N HIS A 79 -11.73 -13.39 -12.14
CA HIS A 79 -10.94 -12.75 -11.09
C HIS A 79 -9.57 -13.42 -10.95
N ALA A 80 -9.50 -14.75 -11.02
CA ALA A 80 -8.23 -15.47 -11.01
C ALA A 80 -7.32 -15.05 -12.18
N ASN A 81 -7.86 -14.96 -13.39
CA ASN A 81 -7.10 -14.53 -14.57
C ASN A 81 -6.64 -13.07 -14.48
N LEU A 82 -7.49 -12.17 -13.97
CA LEU A 82 -7.16 -10.76 -13.79
C LEU A 82 -6.05 -10.56 -12.76
N LEU A 83 -6.12 -11.23 -11.61
CA LEU A 83 -5.07 -11.18 -10.60
C LEU A 83 -3.77 -11.77 -11.14
N THR A 84 -3.84 -12.95 -11.76
CA THR A 84 -2.66 -13.63 -12.35
C THR A 84 -1.94 -12.71 -13.32
N ARG A 85 -2.67 -12.13 -14.29
CA ARG A 85 -2.09 -11.19 -15.25
C ARG A 85 -1.49 -9.97 -14.57
N TRP A 86 -2.17 -9.43 -13.56
CA TRP A 86 -1.69 -8.26 -12.83
C TRP A 86 -0.38 -8.57 -12.06
N VAL A 87 -0.33 -9.67 -11.31
CA VAL A 87 0.84 -10.09 -10.52
C VAL A 87 2.06 -10.32 -11.42
N PHE A 88 1.91 -11.06 -12.52
CA PHE A 88 3.01 -11.27 -13.46
C PHE A 88 3.47 -9.98 -14.13
N ASN A 89 2.54 -9.09 -14.53
CA ASN A 89 2.92 -7.78 -15.05
C ASN A 89 3.68 -6.95 -14.01
N ALA A 90 3.22 -6.92 -12.76
CA ALA A 90 3.90 -6.20 -11.68
C ALA A 90 5.32 -6.72 -11.47
N PHE A 91 5.50 -8.04 -11.44
CA PHE A 91 6.80 -8.69 -11.30
C PHE A 91 7.83 -8.25 -12.36
N THR A 92 7.38 -7.96 -13.59
CA THR A 92 8.26 -7.50 -14.68
C THR A 92 8.69 -6.04 -14.58
N VAL A 93 8.06 -5.26 -13.70
CA VAL A 93 8.24 -3.81 -13.58
C VAL A 93 8.96 -3.43 -12.27
N ALA A 94 9.62 -4.40 -11.64
CA ALA A 94 10.43 -4.18 -10.45
C ALA A 94 11.57 -3.18 -10.71
N VAL A 95 11.93 -2.46 -9.66
CA VAL A 95 13.08 -1.56 -9.64
C VAL A 95 14.14 -2.09 -8.65
N PRO A 96 15.39 -1.62 -8.72
CA PRO A 96 16.36 -1.92 -7.68
C PRO A 96 15.84 -1.54 -6.29
N LEU A 97 16.08 -2.36 -5.26
CA LEU A 97 15.59 -2.14 -3.90
C LEU A 97 15.95 -0.76 -3.33
N VAL A 98 17.08 -0.17 -3.74
CA VAL A 98 17.49 1.18 -3.33
C VAL A 98 16.51 2.29 -3.78
N ALA A 99 15.77 2.07 -4.88
CA ALA A 99 14.77 3.00 -5.37
C ALA A 99 13.37 2.76 -4.74
N LEU A 100 13.17 1.64 -4.04
CA LEU A 100 11.86 1.24 -3.50
C LEU A 100 11.31 2.26 -2.50
N ASP A 101 12.15 2.80 -1.62
CA ASP A 101 11.76 3.76 -0.58
C ASP A 101 11.07 5.00 -1.16
N PHE A 102 11.54 5.48 -2.31
CA PHE A 102 10.94 6.62 -3.00
C PHE A 102 9.50 6.30 -3.45
N HIS A 103 9.29 5.12 -4.03
CA HIS A 103 7.97 4.69 -4.49
C HIS A 103 7.02 4.41 -3.33
N VAL A 104 7.52 3.81 -2.24
CA VAL A 104 6.76 3.59 -1.00
C VAL A 104 6.31 4.92 -0.39
N ALA A 105 7.21 5.90 -0.27
CA ALA A 105 6.86 7.22 0.25
C ALA A 105 5.75 7.90 -0.58
N ARG A 106 5.87 7.84 -1.91
CA ARG A 106 4.86 8.39 -2.83
C ARG A 106 3.52 7.68 -2.72
N LEU A 107 3.53 6.36 -2.54
CA LEU A 107 2.33 5.55 -2.36
C LEU A 107 1.60 5.93 -1.06
N ILE A 108 2.32 6.02 0.06
CA ILE A 108 1.77 6.41 1.36
C ILE A 108 1.22 7.85 1.29
N GLU A 109 1.93 8.79 0.66
CA GLU A 109 1.44 10.17 0.49
C GLU A 109 0.15 10.23 -0.34
N THR A 110 0.08 9.47 -1.42
CA THR A 110 -1.11 9.39 -2.26
C THR A 110 -2.28 8.80 -1.47
N GLY A 111 -2.02 7.73 -0.71
CA GLY A 111 -2.98 7.15 0.23
C GLY A 111 -3.48 8.18 1.25
N TYR A 112 -2.58 8.96 1.85
CA TYR A 112 -2.92 10.00 2.83
C TYR A 112 -3.88 11.03 2.27
N ARG A 113 -3.59 11.56 1.07
CA ARG A 113 -4.44 12.56 0.41
C ARG A 113 -5.84 12.00 0.11
N ARG A 114 -5.94 10.73 -0.29
CA ARG A 114 -7.23 10.06 -0.48
C ARG A 114 -7.97 9.91 0.85
N THR A 115 -7.30 9.42 1.89
CA THR A 115 -7.90 9.27 3.24
C THR A 115 -8.44 10.60 3.74
N VAL A 116 -7.71 11.71 3.58
CA VAL A 116 -8.20 13.05 3.93
C VAL A 116 -9.48 13.41 3.18
N ALA A 117 -9.54 13.15 1.87
CA ALA A 117 -10.72 13.45 1.07
C ALA A 117 -11.95 12.60 1.46
N GLU A 118 -11.74 11.31 1.72
CA GLU A 118 -12.79 10.39 2.17
C GLU A 118 -13.32 10.78 3.56
N LEU A 119 -12.42 11.03 4.51
CA LEU A 119 -12.78 11.46 5.87
C LEU A 119 -13.43 12.85 5.87
N GLY A 120 -13.00 13.77 5.01
CA GLY A 120 -13.64 15.07 4.84
C GLY A 120 -15.08 14.94 4.36
N THR A 121 -15.34 14.05 3.41
CA THR A 121 -16.71 13.75 2.94
C THR A 121 -17.56 13.13 4.05
N ALA A 122 -17.00 12.18 4.79
CA ALA A 122 -17.68 11.54 5.92
C ALA A 122 -17.94 12.53 7.07
N LEU A 123 -17.07 13.51 7.30
CA LEU A 123 -17.26 14.56 8.30
C LEU A 123 -18.45 15.46 7.94
N VAL A 124 -18.59 15.85 6.68
CA VAL A 124 -19.76 16.61 6.20
C VAL A 124 -21.05 15.83 6.45
N GLN A 125 -21.04 14.52 6.21
CA GLN A 125 -22.19 13.65 6.51
C GLN A 125 -22.43 13.48 8.02
N ALA A 126 -21.38 13.41 8.84
CA ALA A 126 -21.50 13.33 10.29
C ALA A 126 -22.12 14.62 10.87
N ALA A 127 -21.78 15.78 10.30
CA ALA A 127 -22.32 17.08 10.72
C ALA A 127 -23.83 17.24 10.50
N THR A 128 -24.46 16.39 9.67
CA THR A 128 -25.92 16.40 9.50
C THR A 128 -26.66 15.54 10.53
N ARG A 129 -25.95 14.83 11.41
CA ARG A 129 -26.55 13.98 12.44
C ARG A 129 -27.05 14.86 13.61
N PRO A 130 -28.16 14.47 14.27
CA PRO A 130 -28.76 15.30 15.33
C PRO A 130 -27.98 15.27 16.66
N VAL A 131 -27.05 14.33 16.86
CA VAL A 131 -26.35 14.12 18.12
C VAL A 131 -24.92 14.67 18.03
N LEU A 132 -24.61 15.72 18.80
CA LEU A 132 -23.27 16.34 18.81
C LEU A 132 -22.18 15.38 19.31
N ALA A 133 -22.48 14.51 20.27
CA ALA A 133 -21.51 13.54 20.80
C ALA A 133 -20.99 12.57 19.72
N ASP A 134 -21.80 12.26 18.70
CA ASP A 134 -21.37 11.44 17.57
C ASP A 134 -20.38 12.18 16.69
N LEU A 135 -20.56 13.50 16.51
CA LEU A 135 -19.64 14.35 15.75
C LEU A 135 -18.30 14.51 16.48
N ASP A 136 -18.32 14.69 17.80
CA ASP A 136 -17.10 14.75 18.62
C ASP A 136 -16.31 13.43 18.56
N THR A 137 -17.03 12.30 18.66
CA THR A 137 -16.42 10.96 18.54
C THR A 137 -15.82 10.77 17.15
N PHE A 138 -16.53 11.17 16.09
CA PHE A 138 -16.05 11.04 14.73
C PHE A 138 -14.82 11.92 14.45
N THR A 139 -14.81 13.17 14.92
CA THR A 139 -13.66 14.07 14.74
C THR A 139 -12.40 13.58 15.46
N ALA A 140 -12.54 13.03 16.67
CA ALA A 140 -11.42 12.40 17.38
C ALA A 140 -10.86 11.19 16.61
N HIS A 141 -11.74 10.36 16.04
CA HIS A 141 -11.33 9.23 15.20
C HIS A 141 -10.57 9.68 13.94
N VAL A 142 -11.06 10.70 13.23
CA VAL A 142 -10.40 11.28 12.05
C VAL A 142 -9.01 11.80 12.41
N ALA A 143 -8.88 12.54 13.51
CA ALA A 143 -7.59 13.07 13.95
C ALA A 143 -6.58 11.96 14.26
N ALA A 144 -7.02 10.89 14.92
CA ALA A 144 -6.19 9.73 15.23
C ALA A 144 -5.74 8.97 13.97
N GLU A 145 -6.65 8.74 13.01
CA GLU A 145 -6.33 8.07 11.75
C GLU A 145 -5.30 8.87 10.92
N LEU A 146 -5.49 10.18 10.81
CA LEU A 146 -4.56 11.05 10.09
C LEU A 146 -3.19 11.14 10.78
N ALA A 147 -3.14 11.19 12.11
CA ALA A 147 -1.90 11.16 12.86
C ALA A 147 -1.12 9.85 12.65
N ALA A 148 -1.82 8.71 12.71
CA ALA A 148 -1.22 7.40 12.44
C ALA A 148 -0.68 7.29 11.00
N HIS A 149 -1.43 7.79 10.01
CA HIS A 149 -0.98 7.81 8.62
C HIS A 149 0.23 8.73 8.44
N ARG A 150 0.22 9.90 9.07
CA ARG A 150 1.33 10.86 9.01
C ARG A 150 2.61 10.30 9.61
N ALA A 151 2.52 9.57 10.73
CA ALA A 151 3.67 8.90 11.33
C ALA A 151 4.39 7.96 10.35
N ARG A 152 3.65 7.24 9.48
CA ARG A 152 4.24 6.36 8.44
C ARG A 152 4.98 7.13 7.35
N ILE A 153 4.59 8.37 7.10
CA ILE A 153 5.29 9.29 6.20
C ILE A 153 6.58 9.76 6.87
N ASP A 154 6.52 10.19 8.13
CA ASP A 154 7.66 10.79 8.84
C ASP A 154 8.73 9.75 9.23
N ASP A 155 8.34 8.48 9.39
CA ASP A 155 9.19 7.30 9.61
C ASP A 155 9.95 6.86 8.34
N GLN A 156 10.39 7.81 7.51
CA GLN A 156 11.26 7.49 6.38
C GLN A 156 12.61 6.98 6.90
N ALA A 157 13.09 5.87 6.31
CA ALA A 157 14.48 5.48 6.45
C ALA A 157 15.40 6.68 6.11
N PRO A 158 16.53 6.86 6.81
CA PRO A 158 17.38 8.05 6.74
C PRO A 158 17.88 8.42 5.33
N THR A 159 17.82 7.49 4.37
CA THR A 159 18.28 7.64 2.99
C THR A 159 17.60 8.78 2.22
N LEU A 160 16.33 9.09 2.49
CA LEU A 160 15.60 10.16 1.78
C LEU A 160 15.71 11.54 2.44
N ARG A 161 15.94 11.61 3.76
CA ARG A 161 16.13 12.90 4.45
C ARG A 161 17.36 13.65 3.93
N ILE A 162 18.45 12.93 3.66
CA ILE A 162 19.69 13.48 3.09
C ILE A 162 19.45 14.14 1.72
N ALA A 163 18.58 13.56 0.89
CA ALA A 163 18.27 14.10 -0.44
C ALA A 163 17.36 15.35 -0.41
N GLN A 164 16.57 15.53 0.66
CA GLN A 164 15.73 16.72 0.84
C GLN A 164 16.50 17.86 1.51
N ASP A 165 17.33 17.56 2.50
CA ASP A 165 18.15 18.57 3.19
C ASP A 165 19.30 19.08 2.29
N GLY A 166 19.82 18.25 1.39
CA GLY A 166 20.85 18.63 0.41
C GLY A 166 20.37 19.49 -0.76
N ARG A 167 19.06 19.76 -0.90
CA ARG A 167 18.51 20.68 -1.91
C ARG A 167 18.27 22.10 -1.38
N ALA A 168 18.50 22.33 -0.09
CA ALA A 168 18.39 23.64 0.55
C ALA A 168 19.75 24.33 0.79
N ALA A 169 20.84 23.80 0.23
CA ALA A 169 22.20 24.33 0.32
C ALA A 169 22.69 24.88 -1.03
#